data_AF-A0A951S7N4-F1
#
_entry.id   AF-A0A951S7N4-F1
#
_cell.length_a   1.000
_cell.length_b   1.000
_cell.length_c   1.000
_cell.angle_alpha   90.00
_cell.angle_beta   90.00
_cell.angle_gamma   90.00
#
_symmetry.space_group_name_H-M   'P 1'
#
loop_
_entity.id
_entity.type
_entity.pdbx_description
1 polymer ?
#
loop_
_entity_poly.entity_id
_entity_poly.type
_entity_poly.pdbx_seq_one_letter_code
_entity_poly.pdbx_strand_id
1 'polypeptide(L)'
;EGIARQVMDNDCTPIAPDLIEELELEKMFDLLLNMMADSYVALSSDNTRTSGKILMKDKEVNEIYHAAFRKLEGYLMQNPSQIYCGLKLILLIRKMERIGDHCSNIVEEIVFYLEAKVLKHKGKSE
;
A
#
# COMPACT_ATOMS: atom_id res chain seq x y z
N GLU A 1 -3.00 -16.83 3.89
CA GLU A 1 -3.43 -17.10 2.49
C GLU A 1 -3.16 -15.87 1.61
N GLY A 2 -2.98 -16.08 0.32
CA GLY A 2 -2.72 -15.02 -0.67
C GLY A 2 -4.01 -14.36 -1.17
N ILE A 3 -3.90 -13.12 -1.66
CA ILE A 3 -5.01 -12.31 -2.18
C ILE A 3 -5.81 -13.08 -3.26
N ALA A 4 -5.11 -13.74 -4.18
CA ALA A 4 -5.75 -14.51 -5.26
C ALA A 4 -6.68 -15.62 -4.75
N ARG A 5 -6.35 -16.28 -3.63
CA ARG A 5 -7.22 -17.31 -3.05
C ARG A 5 -8.47 -16.69 -2.43
N GLN A 6 -8.33 -15.56 -1.73
CA GLN A 6 -9.47 -14.83 -1.17
C GLN A 6 -10.44 -14.33 -2.24
N VAL A 7 -9.97 -14.05 -3.46
CA VAL A 7 -10.82 -13.64 -4.59
C VAL A 7 -11.55 -14.84 -5.23
N MET A 8 -10.95 -16.02 -5.23
CA MET A 8 -11.60 -17.24 -5.78
C MET A 8 -12.61 -17.86 -4.82
N ASP A 9 -12.52 -17.57 -3.53
CA ASP A 9 -13.51 -18.00 -2.54
C ASP A 9 -14.85 -17.29 -2.80
N ASN A 10 -15.82 -18.04 -3.32
CA ASN A 10 -17.17 -17.54 -3.61
C ASN A 10 -18.10 -17.53 -2.38
N ASP A 11 -17.53 -17.53 -1.18
CA ASP A 11 -18.30 -17.53 0.09
C ASP A 11 -18.97 -16.19 0.38
N CYS A 12 -18.71 -15.18 -0.46
CA CYS A 12 -19.12 -13.82 -0.21
C CYS A 12 -20.23 -13.33 -1.13
N THR A 13 -21.27 -12.77 -0.51
CA THR A 13 -22.27 -12.00 -1.23
C THR A 13 -21.65 -10.71 -1.76
N PRO A 14 -22.06 -10.23 -2.95
CA PRO A 14 -21.60 -8.95 -3.47
C PRO A 14 -21.87 -7.81 -2.47
N ILE A 15 -20.86 -6.98 -2.28
CA ILE A 15 -20.97 -5.73 -1.52
C ILE A 15 -21.60 -4.67 -2.45
N ALA A 16 -22.34 -3.73 -1.86
CA ALA A 16 -23.00 -2.66 -2.60
C ALA A 16 -21.99 -1.90 -3.50
N PRO A 17 -22.30 -1.69 -4.79
CA PRO A 17 -21.41 -0.97 -5.72
C PRO A 17 -21.02 0.43 -5.22
N ASP A 18 -21.98 1.18 -4.69
CA ASP A 18 -21.75 2.53 -4.13
C ASP A 18 -20.70 2.50 -3.01
N LEU A 19 -20.71 1.47 -2.17
CA LEU A 19 -19.68 1.31 -1.14
C LEU A 19 -18.31 1.06 -1.76
N ILE A 20 -18.21 0.25 -2.81
CA ILE A 20 -16.92 -0.03 -3.46
C ILE A 20 -16.30 1.25 -4.03
N GLU A 21 -17.10 2.11 -4.65
CA GLU A 21 -16.64 3.41 -5.14
C GLU A 21 -16.19 4.31 -3.97
N GLU A 22 -16.97 4.37 -2.89
CA GLU A 22 -16.63 5.14 -1.70
C GLU A 22 -15.35 4.65 -1.02
N LEU A 23 -14.98 3.38 -1.12
CA LEU A 23 -13.77 2.84 -0.49
C LEU A 23 -12.47 3.24 -1.23
N GLU A 24 -12.55 3.82 -2.43
CA GLU A 24 -11.40 4.32 -3.21
C GLU A 24 -10.31 3.25 -3.49
N LEU A 25 -10.71 1.99 -3.62
CA LEU A 25 -9.76 0.87 -3.75
C LEU A 25 -8.95 0.89 -5.04
N GLU A 26 -9.56 1.34 -6.15
CA GLU A 26 -8.87 1.49 -7.44
C GLU A 26 -7.75 2.52 -7.34
N LYS A 27 -8.05 3.68 -6.73
CA LYS A 27 -7.06 4.72 -6.46
C LYS A 27 -5.93 4.21 -5.57
N MET A 28 -6.25 3.49 -4.50
CA MET A 28 -5.25 2.88 -3.62
C MET A 28 -4.36 1.90 -4.39
N PHE A 29 -4.93 1.10 -5.29
CA PHE A 29 -4.19 0.16 -6.12
C PHE A 29 -3.24 0.87 -7.10
N ASP A 30 -3.69 1.93 -7.76
CA ASP A 30 -2.85 2.75 -8.65
C ASP A 30 -1.67 3.39 -7.90
N LEU A 31 -1.91 3.90 -6.69
CA LEU A 31 -0.84 4.44 -5.84
C LEU A 31 0.22 3.37 -5.55
N LEU A 32 -0.20 2.16 -5.19
CA LEU A 32 0.71 1.05 -4.90
C LEU A 32 1.51 0.60 -6.12
N LEU A 33 0.89 0.51 -7.29
CA LEU A 33 1.60 0.23 -8.55
C LEU A 33 2.68 1.28 -8.83
N ASN A 34 2.34 2.54 -8.64
CA ASN A 34 3.28 3.65 -8.81
C ASN A 34 4.41 3.60 -7.77
N MET A 35 4.12 3.23 -6.51
CA MET A 35 5.14 3.08 -5.47
C MET A 35 6.11 1.94 -5.81
N MET A 36 5.62 0.78 -6.22
CA MET A 36 6.47 -0.34 -6.64
C MET A 36 7.37 0.03 -7.83
N ALA A 37 6.81 0.70 -8.83
CA ALA A 37 7.57 1.16 -9.99
C ALA A 37 8.68 2.16 -9.58
N ASP A 38 8.34 3.13 -8.74
CA ASP A 38 9.31 4.11 -8.23
C ASP A 38 10.39 3.46 -7.35
N SER A 39 10.04 2.47 -6.51
CA SER A 39 10.99 1.69 -5.71
C SER A 39 11.96 0.91 -6.61
N TYR A 40 11.46 0.30 -7.69
CA TYR A 40 12.30 -0.40 -8.66
C TYR A 40 13.26 0.55 -9.39
N VAL A 41 12.79 1.74 -9.79
CA VAL A 41 13.65 2.77 -10.40
C VAL A 41 14.70 3.26 -9.42
N ALA A 42 14.35 3.49 -8.15
CA ALA A 42 15.30 3.91 -7.13
C ALA A 42 16.43 2.88 -6.94
N LEU A 43 16.07 1.59 -6.89
CA LEU A 43 17.01 0.49 -6.72
C LEU A 43 17.91 0.30 -7.95
N SER A 44 17.35 0.34 -9.15
CA SER A 44 18.08 0.05 -10.40
C SER A 44 19.01 1.18 -10.85
N SER A 45 18.73 2.41 -10.45
CA SER A 45 19.49 3.60 -10.90
C SER A 45 20.36 4.24 -9.83
N ASP A 46 20.49 3.65 -8.63
CA ASP A 46 21.19 4.22 -7.48
C ASP A 46 20.75 5.70 -7.21
N ASN A 47 19.47 6.02 -7.50
CA ASN A 47 18.96 7.40 -7.48
C ASN A 47 17.79 7.54 -6.52
N THR A 48 18.00 8.29 -5.44
CA THR A 48 17.02 8.48 -4.37
C THR A 48 16.03 9.61 -4.62
N ARG A 49 16.04 10.28 -5.79
CA ARG A 49 15.14 11.41 -6.08
C ARG A 49 13.65 11.04 -5.99
N THR A 50 13.30 9.76 -6.14
CA THR A 50 11.91 9.27 -6.03
C THR A 50 11.50 8.92 -4.60
N SER A 51 12.42 8.86 -3.63
CA SER A 51 12.11 8.44 -2.25
C SER A 51 11.05 9.31 -1.59
N GLY A 52 11.17 10.64 -1.71
CA GLY A 52 10.17 11.56 -1.20
C GLY A 52 8.77 11.34 -1.80
N LYS A 53 8.69 10.97 -3.08
CA LYS A 53 7.41 10.67 -3.74
C LYS A 53 6.78 9.39 -3.19
N ILE A 54 7.58 8.36 -2.94
CA ILE A 54 7.11 7.10 -2.37
C ILE A 54 6.56 7.33 -0.97
N LEU A 55 7.30 8.04 -0.11
CA LEU A 55 6.84 8.37 1.25
C LEU A 55 5.57 9.23 1.26
N MET A 56 5.38 10.11 0.28
CA MET A 56 4.14 10.87 0.14
C MET A 56 2.96 9.98 -0.28
N LYS A 57 3.16 9.08 -1.24
CA LYS A 57 2.13 8.13 -1.66
C LYS A 57 1.75 7.16 -0.55
N ASP A 58 2.71 6.73 0.27
CA ASP A 58 2.44 5.88 1.43
C ASP A 58 1.48 6.54 2.43
N LYS A 59 1.66 7.84 2.68
CA LYS A 59 0.73 8.61 3.51
C LYS A 59 -0.68 8.62 2.91
N GLU A 60 -0.79 8.81 1.59
CA GLU A 60 -2.08 8.76 0.90
C GLU A 60 -2.73 7.37 0.96
N VAL A 61 -1.95 6.30 0.81
CA VAL A 61 -2.39 4.91 0.99
C VAL A 61 -2.92 4.68 2.41
N ASN A 62 -2.23 5.18 3.43
CA ASN A 62 -2.63 5.11 4.83
C ASN A 62 -3.93 5.88 5.09
N GLU A 63 -4.07 7.08 4.50
CA GLU A 63 -5.30 7.88 4.58
C GLU A 63 -6.50 7.14 3.98
N ILE A 64 -6.33 6.54 2.80
CA ILE A 64 -7.37 5.72 2.15
C ILE A 64 -7.73 4.52 3.03
N TYR A 65 -6.74 3.80 3.57
CA TYR A 65 -7.00 2.66 4.48
C TYR A 65 -7.84 3.07 5.69
N HIS A 66 -7.49 4.16 6.38
CA HIS A 66 -8.24 4.64 7.55
C HIS A 66 -9.64 5.14 7.19
N ALA A 67 -9.80 5.80 6.06
CA ALA A 67 -11.11 6.23 5.57
C ALA A 67 -11.99 5.02 5.20
N ALA A 68 -11.43 4.05 4.48
CA ALA A 68 -12.09 2.83 4.08
C ALA A 68 -12.54 2.00 5.29
N PHE A 69 -11.71 1.91 6.33
CA PHE A 69 -12.08 1.24 7.59
C PHE A 69 -13.36 1.84 8.20
N ARG A 70 -13.41 3.17 8.33
CA ARG A 70 -14.58 3.87 8.93
C ARG A 70 -15.84 3.75 8.07
N LYS A 71 -15.70 3.87 6.74
CA LYS A 71 -16.81 3.70 5.78
C LYS A 71 -17.40 2.28 5.87
N LEU A 72 -16.53 1.28 5.89
CA LEU A 72 -16.93 -0.12 5.99
C LEU A 72 -17.54 -0.45 7.36
N GLU A 73 -17.01 0.10 8.46
CA GLU A 73 -17.62 -0.02 9.79
C GLU A 73 -19.08 0.48 9.79
N GLY A 74 -19.31 1.70 9.30
CA GLY A 74 -20.66 2.28 9.22
C GLY A 74 -21.62 1.48 8.34
N TYR A 75 -21.13 0.92 7.24
CA TYR A 75 -21.90 0.02 6.37
C TYR A 75 -22.28 -1.29 7.08
N LEU A 76 -21.34 -1.91 7.78
CA LEU A 76 -21.56 -3.19 8.48
C LEU A 76 -22.52 -3.06 9.68
N MET A 77 -22.53 -1.91 10.36
CA MET A 77 -23.53 -1.63 11.41
C MET A 77 -24.96 -1.66 10.87
N GLN A 78 -25.16 -1.23 9.62
CA GLN A 78 -26.48 -1.23 8.97
C GLN A 78 -26.79 -2.55 8.25
N ASN A 79 -25.75 -3.34 7.92
CA ASN A 79 -25.87 -4.59 7.17
C ASN A 79 -25.16 -5.75 7.89
N PRO A 80 -25.69 -6.26 9.02
CA PRO A 80 -25.02 -7.31 9.80
C PRO A 80 -24.80 -8.62 9.01
N SER A 81 -25.63 -8.92 8.01
CA SER A 81 -25.47 -10.08 7.12
C SER A 81 -24.18 -10.03 6.30
N GLN A 82 -23.58 -8.85 6.11
CA GLN A 82 -22.38 -8.63 5.33
C GLN A 82 -21.09 -8.67 6.17
N ILE A 83 -21.18 -8.87 7.49
CA ILE A 83 -20.01 -8.83 8.40
C ILE A 83 -18.88 -9.74 7.94
N TYR A 84 -19.19 -10.98 7.55
CA TYR A 84 -18.17 -11.93 7.08
C TYR A 84 -17.40 -11.39 5.87
N CYS A 85 -18.11 -10.81 4.89
CA CYS A 85 -17.51 -10.27 3.68
C CYS A 85 -16.80 -8.94 3.90
N GLY A 86 -17.34 -8.08 4.76
CA GLY A 86 -16.64 -6.88 5.19
C GLY A 86 -15.33 -7.20 5.91
N LEU A 87 -15.29 -8.25 6.75
CA LEU A 87 -14.04 -8.69 7.38
C LEU A 87 -13.02 -9.21 6.34
N LYS A 88 -13.46 -9.98 5.34
CA LYS A 88 -12.59 -10.39 4.23
C LYS A 88 -12.08 -9.16 3.45
N LEU A 89 -12.93 -8.17 3.20
CA LEU A 89 -12.58 -6.95 2.47
C LEU A 89 -11.58 -6.09 3.26
N ILE A 90 -11.77 -5.83 4.55
CA ILE A 90 -10.81 -5.03 5.31
C ILE A 90 -9.44 -5.69 5.42
N LEU A 91 -9.39 -7.03 5.45
CA LEU A 91 -8.14 -7.77 5.38
C LEU A 91 -7.42 -7.59 4.04
N LEU A 92 -8.16 -7.46 2.93
CA LEU A 92 -7.60 -7.14 1.62
C LEU A 92 -7.02 -5.71 1.61
N ILE A 93 -7.78 -4.72 2.08
CA ILE A 93 -7.35 -3.31 2.12
C ILE A 93 -6.11 -3.17 3.03
N ARG A 94 -6.06 -3.88 4.15
CA ARG A 94 -4.87 -3.92 5.01
C ARG A 94 -3.65 -4.52 4.30
N LYS A 95 -3.82 -5.55 3.46
CA LYS A 95 -2.71 -6.11 2.67
C LYS A 95 -2.21 -5.08 1.65
N MET A 96 -3.10 -4.28 1.08
CA MET A 96 -2.75 -3.17 0.19
C MET A 96 -1.92 -2.10 0.95
N GLU A 97 -2.34 -1.70 2.14
CA GLU A 97 -1.57 -0.78 3.00
C GLU A 97 -0.16 -1.31 3.29
N ARG A 98 -0.04 -2.60 3.62
CA ARG A 98 1.25 -3.24 3.88
C ARG A 98 2.20 -3.23 2.68
N ILE A 99 1.67 -3.28 1.47
CA ILE A 99 2.49 -3.14 0.26
C ILE A 99 3.11 -1.75 0.19
N GLY A 100 2.34 -0.70 0.54
CA GLY A 100 2.84 0.68 0.62
C GLY A 100 3.97 0.79 1.65
N ASP A 101 3.71 0.29 2.86
CA ASP A 101 4.67 0.26 3.97
C ASP A 101 5.98 -0.45 3.54
N HIS A 102 5.87 -1.58 2.83
CA HIS A 102 7.04 -2.27 2.29
C HIS A 102 7.80 -1.44 1.24
N CYS A 103 7.12 -0.72 0.36
CA CYS A 103 7.78 0.15 -0.62
C CYS A 103 8.53 1.31 0.06
N SER A 104 7.96 1.88 1.13
CA SER A 104 8.59 2.91 1.97
C SER A 104 9.85 2.37 2.64
N ASN A 105 9.76 1.21 3.30
CA ASN A 105 10.90 0.56 3.92
C ASN A 105 12.03 0.27 2.89
N ILE A 106 11.68 -0.23 1.71
CA ILE A 106 12.66 -0.49 0.64
C ILE A 106 13.40 0.80 0.24
N VAL A 107 12.69 1.92 0.07
CA VAL A 107 13.35 3.14 -0.38
C VAL A 107 14.20 3.80 0.71
N GLU A 108 13.79 3.68 1.98
CA GLU A 108 14.62 4.12 3.11
C GLU A 108 15.94 3.35 3.16
N GLU A 109 15.91 2.02 3.03
CA GLU A 109 17.11 1.18 2.98
C GLU A 109 18.04 1.55 1.81
N ILE A 110 17.48 1.86 0.63
CA ILE A 110 18.26 2.32 -0.52
C ILE A 110 18.97 3.65 -0.22
N VAL A 111 18.27 4.59 0.43
CA VAL A 111 18.86 5.88 0.85
C VAL A 111 20.04 5.64 1.80
N PHE A 112 19.84 4.84 2.84
CA PHE A 112 20.90 4.52 3.80
C PHE A 112 22.11 3.85 3.13
N TYR A 113 21.88 2.90 2.24
CA TYR A 113 22.94 2.23 1.48
C TYR A 113 23.78 3.23 0.66
N LEU A 114 23.14 4.15 -0.05
CA LEU A 114 23.82 5.11 -0.92
C LEU A 114 24.60 6.15 -0.10
N GLU A 115 24.04 6.64 1.01
CA GLU A 115 24.75 7.53 1.92
C GLU A 115 26.00 6.86 2.52
N ALA A 116 25.87 5.61 2.96
CA ALA A 116 27.00 4.82 3.47
C ALA A 116 28.09 4.60 2.40
N LYS A 117 27.70 4.33 1.14
CA LYS A 117 28.62 4.18 0.00
C LYS A 117 29.42 5.47 -0.24
N VAL A 118 28.80 6.64 -0.15
CA VAL A 118 29.48 7.95 -0.30
C VAL A 118 30.51 8.18 0.80
N LEU A 119 30.17 7.88 2.05
CA LEU A 119 31.09 8.05 3.20
C LEU A 119 32.35 7.17 3.06
N LYS A 120 32.18 5.91 2.62
CA LYS A 120 33.29 4.96 2.45
C LYS A 120 34.32 5.39 1.40
N HIS A 121 33.90 6.12 0.36
CA HIS A 121 34.79 6.57 -0.71
C HIS A 121 35.42 7.95 -0.44
N LYS A 122 34.84 8.80 0.41
CA LYS A 122 35.47 10.06 0.86
C LYS A 122 36.68 9.85 1.78
N GLY A 123 36.79 8.70 2.44
CA GLY A 123 37.95 8.34 3.28
C GLY A 123 39.16 7.81 2.50
N LYS A 124 39.12 7.77 1.17
CA LYS A 124 40.20 7.32 0.27
C LYS A 124 40.69 8.42 -0.68
N SER A 125 40.54 9.67 -0.29
CA SER A 125 41.34 10.74 -0.91
C SER A 125 42.71 10.71 -0.23
N GLU A 126 43.76 10.45 -1.03
CA GLU A 126 45.17 10.55 -0.65
C GLU A 126 45.52 11.87 0.05
#